data_AF-A0A7I7X8R1-F1
#
_entry.id   AF-A0A7I7X8R1-F1
#
_cell.length_a   1.000
_cell.length_b   1.000
_cell.length_c   1.000
_cell.angle_alpha   90.00
_cell.angle_beta   90.00
_cell.angle_gamma   90.00
#
_symmetry.space_group_name_H-M   'P 1'
#
loop_
_entity.id
_entity.type
_entity.pdbx_description
1 polymer ?
#
loop_
_entity_poly.entity_id
_entity_poly.type
_entity_poly.pdbx_seq_one_letter_code
_entity_poly.pdbx_strand_id
1 'polypeptide(L)'
;MLFWVSRHPQRGIWGAGLVTDEVSVRDGQAHVEVSIPLFDEPLTAAQLTRLPGLRTMELFRSPQQANPSWVSTAEYAVLEPLLPR
;
A
#
# COMPACT_ATOMS: atom_id res chain seq x y z
N MET A 1 -3.41 6.18 -0.11
CA MET A 1 -3.51 4.90 0.62
C MET A 1 -3.15 3.77 -0.34
N LEU A 2 -2.37 2.78 0.10
CA LEU A 2 -1.99 1.62 -0.72
C LEU A 2 -2.72 0.37 -0.21
N PHE A 3 -3.34 -0.37 -1.13
CA PHE A 3 -3.99 -1.64 -0.82
C PHE A 3 -3.02 -2.80 -1.07
N TRP A 4 -2.45 -3.32 0.01
CA TRP A 4 -1.49 -4.41 -0.02
C TRP A 4 -2.17 -5.75 0.28
N VAL A 5 -2.01 -6.70 -0.63
CA VAL A 5 -2.48 -8.08 -0.44
C VAL A 5 -1.30 -8.95 -0.04
N SER A 6 -1.32 -9.48 1.18
CA SER A 6 -0.21 -10.21 1.80
C SER A 6 -0.23 -11.72 1.56
N ARG A 7 -1.41 -12.37 1.59
CA ARG A 7 -1.59 -13.84 1.43
C ARG A 7 -2.13 -14.21 0.04
N HIS A 8 -1.34 -13.96 -1.01
CA HIS A 8 -1.68 -14.29 -2.40
C HIS A 8 -0.40 -14.69 -3.18
N PRO A 9 -0.46 -15.57 -4.20
CA PRO A 9 0.72 -15.90 -5.03
C PRO A 9 1.36 -14.66 -5.67
N GLN A 10 0.54 -13.69 -6.08
CA GLN A 10 0.96 -12.36 -6.53
C GLN A 10 0.79 -11.33 -5.40
N ARG A 11 1.38 -11.59 -4.23
CA ARG A 11 1.37 -10.61 -3.12
C ARG A 11 1.98 -9.30 -3.61
N GLY A 12 1.38 -8.17 -3.25
CA GLY A 12 1.73 -6.89 -3.85
C GLY A 12 0.76 -5.77 -3.52
N ILE A 13 0.94 -4.62 -4.17
CA ILE A 13 0.00 -3.51 -4.17
C ILE A 13 -1.03 -3.76 -5.27
N TRP A 14 -2.29 -3.92 -4.88
CA TRP A 14 -3.42 -4.23 -5.77
C TRP A 14 -4.30 -3.01 -6.07
N GLY A 15 -4.04 -1.89 -5.40
CA GLY A 15 -4.76 -0.65 -5.62
C GLY A 15 -4.11 0.50 -4.88
N ALA A 16 -4.39 1.70 -5.33
CA ALA A 16 -3.99 2.94 -4.67
C ALA A 16 -5.13 3.93 -4.77
N GLY A 17 -5.39 4.62 -3.66
CA GLY A 17 -6.53 5.52 -3.59
C GLY A 17 -6.41 6.55 -2.48
N LEU A 18 -7.53 7.18 -2.16
CA LEU A 18 -7.59 8.33 -1.28
C LEU A 18 -8.40 8.01 -0.03
N VAL A 19 -8.03 8.68 1.06
CA VAL A 19 -8.91 8.86 2.21
C VAL A 19 -9.97 9.88 1.79
N THR A 20 -11.24 9.54 1.95
CA THR A 20 -12.36 10.34 1.42
C THR A 20 -13.16 11.05 2.50
N ASP A 21 -12.93 10.73 3.77
CA ASP A 21 -13.64 11.33 4.90
C ASP A 21 -12.69 11.49 6.10
N GLU A 22 -13.15 12.21 7.12
CA GLU A 22 -12.46 12.36 8.39
C GLU A 22 -12.42 11.05 9.19
N VAL A 23 -11.48 10.97 10.13
CA VAL A 23 -11.41 9.84 11.06
C VAL A 23 -12.61 9.88 11.99
N SER A 24 -13.37 8.78 12.04
CA SER A 24 -14.46 8.56 12.99
C SER A 24 -14.09 7.50 14.02
N VAL A 25 -14.68 7.56 15.22
CA VAL A 25 -14.51 6.51 16.24
C VAL A 25 -15.80 5.69 16.33
N ARG A 26 -15.70 4.38 16.14
CA ARG A 26 -16.82 3.43 16.25
C ARG A 26 -16.37 2.28 17.15
N ASP A 27 -17.19 1.93 18.16
CA ASP A 27 -16.87 0.89 19.15
C ASP A 27 -15.48 1.03 19.80
N GLY A 28 -15.03 2.28 20.00
CA GLY A 28 -13.71 2.59 20.57
C GLY A 28 -12.53 2.43 19.60
N GLN A 29 -12.78 2.13 18.33
CA GLN A 29 -11.75 2.00 17.29
C GLN A 29 -11.83 3.17 16.30
N ALA A 30 -10.66 3.62 15.82
CA ALA A 30 -10.58 4.63 14.78
C ALA A 30 -10.82 4.01 13.40
N HIS A 31 -11.74 4.60 12.64
CA HIS A 31 -12.11 4.22 11.28
C HIS A 31 -12.01 5.42 10.36
N VAL A 32 -11.69 5.18 9.10
CA VAL A 32 -11.70 6.20 8.06
C VAL A 32 -12.23 5.60 6.78
N GLU A 33 -13.00 6.37 6.01
CA GLU A 33 -13.48 5.94 4.70
C GLU A 33 -12.40 6.14 3.64
N VAL A 34 -12.31 5.17 2.73
CA VAL A 34 -11.33 5.15 1.65
C VAL A 34 -12.00 4.76 0.34
N SER A 35 -11.61 5.42 -0.74
CA SER A 35 -11.90 5.01 -2.11
C SER A 35 -10.62 4.51 -2.74
N ILE A 36 -10.60 3.22 -3.12
CA ILE A 36 -9.42 2.56 -3.67
C ILE A 36 -9.77 1.90 -5.01
N PRO A 37 -9.45 2.55 -6.13
CA PRO A 37 -9.38 1.88 -7.42
C PRO A 37 -8.43 0.67 -7.35
N LEU A 38 -8.89 -0.46 -7.89
CA LEU A 38 -8.07 -1.66 -8.04
C LEU A 38 -7.37 -1.63 -9.39
N PHE A 39 -6.16 -2.18 -9.42
CA PHE A 39 -5.40 -2.36 -10.64
C PHE A 39 -5.81 -3.65 -11.34
N ASP A 40 -5.68 -3.68 -12.67
CA ASP A 40 -5.87 -4.92 -13.45
C ASP A 40 -4.81 -5.98 -13.10
N GLU A 41 -3.57 -5.52 -12.86
CA GLU A 41 -2.45 -6.36 -12.40
C GLU A 41 -1.77 -5.71 -11.19
N PRO A 42 -1.32 -6.49 -10.19
CA PRO A 42 -0.67 -5.94 -9.01
C PRO A 42 0.77 -5.53 -9.27
N LEU A 43 1.24 -4.48 -8.58
CA LEU A 43 2.66 -4.26 -8.37
C LEU A 43 3.17 -5.25 -7.33
N THR A 44 3.77 -6.34 -7.79
CA THR A 44 4.16 -7.46 -6.94
C THR A 44 5.31 -7.10 -6.00
N ALA A 45 5.33 -7.76 -4.84
CA ALA A 45 6.46 -7.67 -3.91
C ALA A 45 7.80 -7.95 -4.59
N ALA A 46 7.84 -8.93 -5.51
CA ALA A 46 9.05 -9.31 -6.24
C ALA A 46 9.55 -8.19 -7.17
N GLN A 47 8.65 -7.43 -7.81
CA GLN A 47 9.02 -6.24 -8.60
C GLN A 47 9.54 -5.13 -7.68
N LEU A 48 8.81 -4.84 -6.59
CA LEU A 48 9.14 -3.76 -5.67
C LEU A 48 10.50 -3.97 -4.97
N THR A 49 10.84 -5.18 -4.53
CA THR A 49 12.13 -5.47 -3.87
C THR A 49 13.35 -5.29 -4.79
N ARG A 50 13.16 -5.34 -6.12
CA ARG A 50 14.26 -5.10 -7.07
C ARG A 50 14.67 -3.62 -7.11
N LEU A 51 13.79 -2.71 -6.69
CA LEU A 51 14.04 -1.28 -6.70
C LEU A 51 14.78 -0.86 -5.42
N PRO A 52 16.03 -0.36 -5.51
CA PRO A 52 16.83 -0.03 -4.33
C PRO A 52 16.13 0.91 -3.36
N GLY A 53 15.41 1.91 -3.88
CA GLY A 53 14.67 2.90 -3.09
C GLY A 53 13.44 2.38 -2.34
N LEU A 54 13.02 1.13 -2.58
CA LEU A 54 11.83 0.52 -1.94
C LEU A 54 12.16 -0.65 -1.01
N ARG A 55 13.42 -1.09 -0.93
CA ARG A 55 13.80 -2.27 -0.12
C ARG A 55 13.53 -2.10 1.36
N THR A 56 13.48 -0.87 1.84
CA THR A 56 13.27 -0.52 3.25
C THR A 56 11.83 -0.21 3.62
N MET A 57 10.89 -0.34 2.68
CA MET A 57 9.47 -0.11 2.97
C MET A 57 9.01 -0.95 4.16
N GLU A 58 8.09 -0.40 4.95
CA GLU A 58 7.49 -1.07 6.11
C GLU A 58 7.01 -2.49 5.76
N LEU A 59 6.43 -2.66 4.57
CA LEU A 59 5.95 -3.92 3.99
C LEU A 59 6.96 -5.07 4.00
N PHE A 60 8.26 -4.77 3.90
CA PHE A 60 9.31 -5.79 3.83
C PHE A 60 10.00 -6.02 5.18
N ARG A 61 9.83 -5.11 6.14
CA ARG A 61 10.35 -5.27 7.51
C ARG A 61 9.42 -6.13 8.36
N SER A 62 8.11 -6.04 8.11
CA SER A 62 7.07 -6.78 8.83
C SER A 62 6.11 -7.48 7.86
N PRO A 63 6.53 -8.58 7.20
CA PRO A 63 5.75 -9.21 6.12
C PRO A 63 4.42 -9.83 6.57
N GLN A 64 4.20 -9.96 7.89
CA GLN A 64 2.92 -10.42 8.46
C GLN A 64 1.89 -9.29 8.64
N GLN A 65 2.31 -8.03 8.49
CA GLN A 65 1.47 -6.86 8.67
C GLN A 65 0.55 -6.68 7.44
N ALA A 66 -0.59 -6.00 7.66
CA ALA A 66 -1.56 -5.69 6.60
C ALA A 66 -1.04 -4.56 5.69
N ASN A 67 -1.90 -3.63 5.26
CA ASN A 67 -1.50 -2.44 4.53
C ASN A 67 -0.36 -1.69 5.25
N PRO A 68 0.56 -1.02 4.52
CA PRO A 68 1.58 -0.21 5.15
C PRO A 68 0.89 0.91 5.92
N SER A 69 1.35 1.16 7.14
CA SER A 69 0.87 2.26 7.97
C SER A 69 1.34 3.59 7.39
N TRP A 70 2.50 3.60 6.75
CA TRP A 70 3.06 4.78 6.06
C TRP A 70 3.96 4.40 4.89
N VAL A 71 4.17 5.37 4.00
CA VAL A 71 5.20 5.35 2.96
C VAL A 71 5.90 6.71 3.02
N SER A 72 7.23 6.72 3.08
CA SER A 72 7.97 7.99 3.11
C SER A 72 7.85 8.72 1.78
N THR A 73 8.08 10.02 1.77
CA THR A 73 8.10 10.82 0.53
C THR A 73 9.11 10.29 -0.48
N ALA A 74 10.28 9.80 -0.01
CA ALA A 74 11.31 9.24 -0.88
C ALA A 74 10.87 7.90 -1.51
N GLU A 75 10.23 7.01 -0.73
CA GLU A 75 9.68 5.77 -1.26
C GLU A 75 8.51 6.04 -2.21
N TYR A 76 7.64 7.01 -1.88
CA TYR A 76 6.51 7.38 -2.73
C TYR A 76 6.97 7.97 -4.06
N ALA A 77 8.02 8.80 -4.09
CA ALA A 77 8.57 9.34 -5.34
C ALA A 77 9.10 8.25 -6.30
N VAL A 78 9.56 7.12 -5.76
CA VAL A 78 9.95 5.95 -6.56
C VAL A 78 8.74 5.11 -6.99
N LEU A 79 7.72 5.03 -6.13
CA LEU A 79 6.53 4.22 -6.35
C LEU A 79 5.53 4.87 -7.32
N GLU A 80 5.32 6.18 -7.22
CA GLU A 80 4.28 6.93 -7.95
C GLU A 80 4.32 6.69 -9.47
N PRO A 81 5.47 6.71 -10.17
CA PRO A 81 5.52 6.45 -11.61
C PRO A 81 5.11 5.01 -12.01
N LEU A 82 5.08 4.09 -11.05
CA LEU A 82 4.71 2.68 -11.26
C LEU A 82 3.22 2.43 -11.01
N LEU A 83 2.53 3.33 -10.30
CA LEU A 83 1.13 3.15 -9.96
C LEU A 83 0.28 3.25 -11.25
N PRO A 84 -0.52 2.23 -11.56
CA PRO A 84 -1.53 2.32 -12.61
C PRO A 84 -2.48 3.50 -12.34
N ARG A 85 -2.85 4.20 -13.41
CA ARG A 85 -3.78 5.35 -13.37
C ARG A 85 -5.21 4.91 -13.54
#